data_AF-A0A258CXD1-F1
#
_entry.id   AF-A0A258CXD1-F1
#
_cell.length_a   1.000
_cell.length_b   1.000
_cell.length_c   1.000
_cell.angle_alpha   90.00
_cell.angle_beta   90.00
_cell.angle_gamma   90.00
#
_symmetry.space_group_name_H-M   'P 1'
#
loop_
_entity.id
_entity.type
_entity.pdbx_description
1 polymer ?
#
loop_
_entity_poly.entity_id
_entity_poly.type
_entity_poly.pdbx_seq_one_letter_code
_entity_poly.pdbx_strand_id
1 'polypeptide(L)'
;MRDCVIYAQAIAALKAGYEADPDPDGRYAGSLGLGFYQRAERALARIAERPAHTSLGLEAKARIVPVIVARHMGLLSAPEAELISHFADDVRADLAKRRQSRR
;
A
#
# COMPACT_ATOMS: atom_id res chain seq x y z
N MET A 1 6.81 -0.77 -8.31
CA MET A 1 7.17 -2.16 -7.94
C MET A 1 8.05 -2.24 -6.69
N ARG A 2 9.30 -1.74 -6.71
CA ARG A 2 10.18 -1.77 -5.52
C ARG A 2 9.50 -1.22 -4.27
N ASP A 3 8.86 -0.05 -4.38
CA ASP A 3 8.16 0.57 -3.24
C ASP A 3 6.96 -0.25 -2.76
N CYS A 4 6.22 -0.91 -3.66
CA CYS A 4 5.14 -1.83 -3.31
C CYS A 4 5.67 -2.99 -2.45
N VAL A 5 6.81 -3.58 -2.84
CA VAL A 5 7.46 -4.64 -2.06
C VAL A 5 7.93 -4.12 -0.70
N ILE A 6 8.55 -2.93 -0.67
CA ILE A 6 8.98 -2.31 0.59
C ILE A 6 7.80 -2.08 1.53
N TYR A 7 6.69 -1.56 1.03
CA TYR A 7 5.46 -1.37 1.82
C TYR A 7 4.96 -2.70 2.37
N ALA A 8 4.78 -3.71 1.49
CA ALA A 8 4.27 -5.01 1.89
C ALA A 8 5.14 -5.69 2.95
N GLN A 9 6.45 -5.68 2.78
CA GLN A 9 7.40 -6.25 3.74
C GLN A 9 7.38 -5.51 5.08
N ALA A 10 7.30 -4.18 5.07
CA ALA A 10 7.26 -3.39 6.28
C ALA A 10 5.96 -3.64 7.08
N ILE A 11 4.81 -3.70 6.41
CA ILE A 11 3.54 -4.03 7.07
C ILE A 11 3.53 -5.47 7.58
N ALA A 12 4.05 -6.43 6.81
CA ALA A 12 4.13 -7.83 7.24
C ALA A 12 5.02 -7.99 8.48
N ALA A 13 6.18 -7.34 8.50
CA ALA A 13 7.09 -7.35 9.66
C ALA A 13 6.45 -6.70 10.89
N LEU A 14 5.77 -5.56 10.72
CA LEU A 14 5.03 -4.90 11.80
C LEU A 14 3.96 -5.82 12.38
N LYS A 15 3.12 -6.40 11.51
CA LYS A 15 2.04 -7.32 11.92
C LYS A 15 2.58 -8.54 12.67
N ALA A 16 3.61 -9.20 12.12
CA ALA A 16 4.23 -10.35 12.77
C ALA A 16 4.84 -10.00 14.14
N GLY A 17 5.40 -8.79 14.28
CA GLY A 17 5.90 -8.29 15.57
C GLY A 17 4.81 -8.17 16.62
N TYR A 18 3.64 -7.62 16.25
CA TYR A 18 2.48 -7.54 17.16
C TYR A 18 1.89 -8.92 17.49
N GLU A 19 1.81 -9.84 16.53
CA GLU A 19 1.30 -11.19 16.76
C GLU A 19 2.20 -12.03 17.68
N ALA A 20 3.50 -11.75 17.69
CA ALA A 20 4.47 -12.42 18.54
C ALA A 20 4.73 -11.71 19.89
N ASP A 21 4.14 -10.52 20.12
CA ASP A 21 4.36 -9.76 21.36
C ASP A 21 3.63 -10.45 22.53
N PRO A 22 4.35 -10.91 23.57
CA PRO A 22 3.70 -11.46 24.76
C PRO A 22 3.04 -10.38 25.62
N ASP A 23 3.34 -9.09 25.40
CA ASP A 23 2.67 -7.98 26.09
C ASP A 23 1.27 -7.74 25.48
N PRO A 24 0.18 -7.96 26.23
CA PRO A 24 -1.18 -7.77 25.72
C PRO A 24 -1.47 -6.31 25.33
N ASP A 25 -0.72 -5.36 25.90
CA ASP A 25 -0.83 -3.93 25.57
C ASP A 25 -0.01 -3.57 24.32
N GLY A 26 0.79 -4.50 23.78
CA GLY A 26 1.59 -4.33 22.57
C GLY A 26 2.64 -3.22 22.65
N ARG A 27 3.11 -2.86 23.85
CA ARG A 27 4.04 -1.72 24.03
C ARG A 27 5.39 -1.98 23.36
N TYR A 28 5.90 -3.22 23.46
CA TYR A 28 7.18 -3.59 22.86
C TYR A 28 7.09 -3.61 21.34
N ALA A 29 6.05 -4.25 20.78
CA ALA A 29 5.80 -4.25 19.35
C ALA A 29 5.56 -2.84 18.80
N GLY A 30 4.87 -1.96 19.54
CA GLY A 30 4.67 -0.58 19.13
C GLY A 30 5.97 0.21 19.03
N SER A 31 6.81 0.15 20.07
CA SER A 31 8.10 0.86 20.09
C SER A 31 9.05 0.35 19.00
N LEU A 32 9.22 -0.96 18.89
CA LEU A 32 10.11 -1.59 17.90
C LEU A 32 9.54 -1.52 16.48
N GLY A 33 8.22 -1.53 16.35
CA GLY A 33 7.49 -1.48 15.10
C GLY A 33 7.46 -0.11 14.42
N LEU A 34 7.76 0.97 15.15
CA LEU A 34 7.72 2.34 14.63
C LEU A 34 8.59 2.50 13.37
N GLY A 35 9.77 1.87 13.34
CA GLY A 35 10.65 1.90 12.17
C GLY A 35 10.03 1.27 10.92
N PHE A 36 9.29 0.17 11.09
CA PHE A 36 8.55 -0.47 10.00
C PHE A 36 7.38 0.38 9.55
N TYR A 37 6.61 0.95 10.49
CA TYR A 37 5.52 1.86 10.18
C TYR A 37 6.00 3.05 9.33
N GLN A 38 7.03 3.76 9.78
CA GLN A 38 7.60 4.89 9.03
C GLN A 38 8.15 4.47 7.66
N ARG A 39 8.73 3.27 7.55
CA ARG A 39 9.19 2.72 6.27
C ARG A 39 8.03 2.45 5.32
N ALA A 40 6.92 1.92 5.83
CA ALA A 40 5.69 1.72 5.07
C ALA A 40 5.12 3.05 4.58
N GLU A 41 4.95 4.04 5.46
CA GLU A 41 4.43 5.37 5.11
C GLU A 41 5.26 6.05 4.00
N ARG A 42 6.59 6.03 4.14
CA ARG A 42 7.48 6.58 3.09
C ARG A 42 7.36 5.83 1.76
N ALA A 43 7.19 4.51 1.80
CA ALA A 43 6.99 3.73 0.59
C ALA A 43 5.63 4.02 -0.04
N LEU A 44 4.59 4.17 0.77
CA LEU A 44 3.24 4.48 0.34
C LEU A 44 3.17 5.81 -0.41
N ALA A 45 3.76 6.87 0.16
CA ALA A 45 3.85 8.18 -0.50
C ALA A 45 4.51 8.07 -1.89
N ARG A 46 5.63 7.35 -2.00
CA ARG A 46 6.30 7.14 -3.30
C ARG A 46 5.48 6.29 -4.29
N ILE A 47 4.61 5.41 -3.81
CA ILE A 47 3.69 4.65 -4.68
C ILE A 47 2.58 5.58 -5.19
N ALA A 48 2.04 6.44 -4.33
CA ALA A 48 0.99 7.39 -4.67
C ALA A 48 1.46 8.40 -5.73
N GLU A 49 2.67 8.92 -5.59
CA GLU A 49 3.26 9.91 -6.52
C GLU A 49 3.62 9.34 -7.90
N ARG A 50 3.70 8.02 -8.05
CA ARG A 50 4.18 7.36 -9.28
C ARG A 50 3.02 6.71 -10.05
N PRO A 51 2.57 7.28 -11.17
CA PRO A 51 1.55 6.65 -12.02
C PRO A 51 1.97 5.26 -12.50
N ALA A 52 0.99 4.35 -12.62
CA ALA A 52 1.19 3.01 -13.14
C ALA A 52 0.85 2.94 -14.64
N HIS A 53 1.85 3.14 -15.50
CA HIS A 53 1.66 3.14 -16.96
C HIS A 53 1.74 1.76 -17.61
N THR A 54 2.05 0.72 -16.85
CA THR A 54 2.20 -0.66 -17.35
C THR A 54 1.27 -1.59 -16.59
N SER A 55 0.85 -2.70 -17.22
CA SER A 55 0.00 -3.71 -16.57
C SER A 55 0.65 -4.27 -15.29
N LEU A 56 1.97 -4.47 -15.31
CA LEU A 56 2.72 -4.93 -14.14
C LEU A 56 2.74 -3.88 -13.01
N GLY A 57 2.80 -2.58 -13.35
CA GLY A 57 2.69 -1.50 -12.37
C GLY A 57 1.30 -1.45 -11.72
N LEU A 58 0.25 -1.62 -12.52
CA LEU A 58 -1.13 -1.68 -12.05
C LEU A 58 -1.36 -2.87 -11.13
N GLU A 59 -0.90 -4.06 -11.53
CA GLU A 59 -0.99 -5.28 -10.71
C GLU A 59 -0.25 -5.13 -9.39
N ALA A 60 0.94 -4.52 -9.40
CA ALA A 60 1.69 -4.26 -8.18
C ALA A 60 0.94 -3.33 -7.23
N LYS A 61 0.32 -2.24 -7.72
CA LYS A 61 -0.52 -1.36 -6.88
C LYS A 61 -1.79 -2.08 -6.40
N ALA A 62 -2.44 -2.86 -7.26
CA ALA A 62 -3.64 -3.61 -6.95
C ALA A 62 -3.45 -4.59 -5.77
N ARG A 63 -2.25 -5.17 -5.63
CA ARG A 63 -1.90 -6.05 -4.49
C ARG A 63 -1.75 -5.31 -3.16
N ILE A 64 -1.48 -4.00 -3.19
CA ILE A 64 -1.30 -3.19 -1.98
C ILE A 64 -2.63 -2.64 -1.45
N VAL A 65 -3.58 -2.35 -2.34
CA VAL A 65 -4.89 -1.80 -1.95
C VAL A 65 -5.61 -2.64 -0.88
N PRO A 66 -5.72 -3.99 -0.99
CA PRO A 66 -6.33 -4.80 0.05
C PRO A 66 -5.61 -4.72 1.40
N VAL A 67 -4.28 -4.57 1.40
CA VAL A 67 -3.47 -4.44 2.63
C VAL A 67 -3.83 -3.14 3.37
N ILE A 68 -3.98 -2.05 2.62
CA ILE A 68 -4.42 -0.74 3.15
C ILE A 68 -5.83 -0.85 3.73
N VAL A 69 -6.79 -1.37 2.94
CA VAL A 69 -8.21 -1.45 3.34
C VAL A 69 -8.40 -2.33 4.56
N ALA A 70 -7.70 -3.47 4.65
CA ALA A 70 -7.79 -4.38 5.78
C ALA A 70 -7.23 -3.79 7.10
N ARG A 71 -6.27 -2.85 7.03
CA ARG A 71 -5.64 -2.28 8.22
C ARG A 71 -6.57 -1.34 8.99
N HIS A 72 -7.51 -0.69 8.32
CA HIS A 72 -8.08 0.55 8.82
C HIS A 72 -9.59 0.54 9.16
N MET A 73 -10.28 -0.60 9.11
CA MET A 73 -11.75 -0.69 9.33
C MET A 73 -12.55 0.41 8.59
N GLY A 74 -12.03 0.91 7.45
CA GLY A 74 -12.64 1.98 6.65
C GLY A 74 -12.12 3.41 6.88
N LEU A 75 -11.24 3.67 7.85
CA LEU A 75 -10.65 5.00 8.08
C LEU A 75 -9.26 5.13 7.45
N LEU A 76 -9.21 5.59 6.20
CA LEU A 76 -7.96 5.80 5.46
C LEU A 76 -7.22 7.04 5.97
N SER A 77 -5.90 6.94 6.11
CA SER A 77 -5.03 8.12 6.21
C SER A 77 -5.00 8.88 4.87
N ALA A 78 -4.58 10.15 4.90
CA ALA A 78 -4.51 10.97 3.68
C ALA A 78 -3.64 10.34 2.58
N PRO A 79 -2.43 9.81 2.87
CA PRO A 79 -1.62 9.11 1.86
C PRO A 79 -2.27 7.85 1.29
N GLU A 80 -3.05 7.13 2.10
CA GLU A 80 -3.77 5.93 1.67
C GLU A 80 -4.93 6.27 0.73
N ALA A 81 -5.70 7.31 1.07
CA ALA A 81 -6.76 7.82 0.22
C ALA A 81 -6.22 8.35 -1.12
N GLU A 82 -5.10 9.08 -1.08
CA GLU A 82 -4.42 9.57 -2.28
C GLU A 82 -3.95 8.42 -3.19
N LEU A 83 -3.30 7.40 -2.63
CA LEU A 83 -2.91 6.22 -3.41
C LEU A 83 -4.10 5.56 -4.09
N ILE A 84 -5.20 5.35 -3.35
CA ILE A 84 -6.40 4.68 -3.87
C ILE A 84 -7.01 5.51 -5.01
N SER A 85 -7.08 6.84 -4.85
CA SER A 85 -7.57 7.73 -5.90
C SER A 85 -6.69 7.67 -7.15
N HIS A 86 -5.37 7.84 -7.00
CA HIS A 86 -4.44 7.79 -8.14
C HIS A 86 -4.43 6.42 -8.82
N PHE A 87 -4.57 5.34 -8.05
CA PHE A 87 -4.69 4.01 -8.63
C PHE A 87 -5.98 3.85 -9.46
N ALA A 88 -7.11 4.40 -9.00
CA ALA A 88 -8.34 4.41 -9.79
C ALA A 88 -8.18 5.18 -11.11
N ASP A 89 -7.46 6.30 -11.09
CA ASP A 89 -7.14 7.06 -12.31
C ASP A 89 -6.24 6.28 -13.27
N ASP A 90 -5.21 5.62 -12.76
CA ASP A 90 -4.33 4.75 -13.55
C ASP A 90 -5.14 3.62 -14.24
N VAL A 91 -6.07 2.99 -13.52
CA VAL A 91 -6.95 1.92 -14.06
C VAL A 91 -7.88 2.48 -15.15
N ARG A 92 -8.51 3.64 -14.92
CA ARG A 92 -9.37 4.28 -15.93
C ARG A 92 -8.60 4.60 -17.21
N ALA A 93 -7.38 5.12 -17.08
CA ALA A 93 -6.51 5.43 -18.21
C ALA A 93 -6.14 4.18 -19.01
N ASP A 94 -5.79 3.07 -18.34
CA ASP A 94 -5.49 1.80 -19.01
C ASP A 94 -6.72 1.23 -19.74
N LEU A 95 -7.89 1.24 -19.11
CA LEU A 95 -9.14 0.78 -19.73
C LEU A 95 -9.52 1.61 -20.97
N ALA A 96 -9.30 2.93 -20.94
CA ALA A 96 -9.54 3.80 -22.09
C ALA A 96 -8.62 3.44 -23.28
N LYS A 97 -7.33 3.21 -23.02
CA LYS A 97 -6.34 2.80 -24.05
C LYS A 97 -6.72 1.45 -24.68
N ARG A 98 -7.13 0.47 -23.88
CA ARG A 98 -7.56 -0.85 -24.37
C ARG A 98 -8.81 -0.77 -25.26
N ARG A 99 -9.73 0.15 -24.96
CA ARG A 99 -10.93 0.37 -25.80
C ARG A 99 -10.59 0.99 -27.15
N GLN A 100 -9.64 1.92 -27.20
CA GLN A 100 -9.18 2.53 -28.44
C GLN A 100 -8.43 1.54 -29.32
N SER A 101 -7.62 0.66 -28.73
CA SER A 101 -6.83 -0.35 -29.47
C SER A 101 -7.66 -1.50 -30.06
N ARG A 102 -8.97 -1.55 -29.76
CA ARG A 102 -9.90 -2.59 -30.25
C ARG A 102 -10.82 -2.09 -31.37
N ARG A 103 -10.72 -0.82 -31.75
CA ARG A 103 -11.42 -0.21 -32.90
C ARG A 103 -10.48 -0.13 -34.07
#